data_AF-A0A537W0P8-F1
#
_entry.id   AF-A0A537W0P8-F1
#
_cell.length_a   1.000
_cell.length_b   1.000
_cell.length_c   1.000
_cell.angle_alpha   90.00
_cell.angle_beta   90.00
_cell.angle_gamma   90.00
#
_symmetry.space_group_name_H-M   'P 1'
#
loop_
_entity.id
_entity.type
_entity.pdbx_description
1 polymer ?
#
loop_
_entity_poly.entity_id
_entity_poly.type
_entity_poly.pdbx_seq_one_letter_code
_entity_poly.pdbx_strand_id
1 'polypeptide(L)'
;MAYGWWGIVAAFVLVLINGFFVATEFAIVKVRRTRLREMEKRGSAAARRALSVVDRLDEYLSATQLGITLASLGLGWIGEPAFARVIEPAAARLGLGEAAVESIGLTLAFTLITFLHIVFGELAPKSLAIQRAEGTTLLTAIRAPRGQREGAGAQR
;
A
#
# COMPACT_ATOMS: atom_id res chain seq x y z
N MET A 1 30.52 -0.53 3.94
CA MET A 1 29.89 -0.99 2.69
C MET A 1 28.61 -1.82 2.86
N ALA A 2 28.19 -2.25 4.07
CA ALA A 2 27.10 -3.23 4.22
C ALA A 2 25.67 -2.68 4.51
N TYR A 3 25.48 -1.36 4.64
CA TYR A 3 24.20 -0.80 5.11
C TYR A 3 23.31 -0.16 4.02
N GLY A 4 23.82 0.07 2.80
CA GLY A 4 23.05 0.72 1.73
C GLY A 4 21.94 -0.16 1.14
N TRP A 5 22.21 -1.45 0.97
CA TRP A 5 21.28 -2.42 0.38
C TRP A 5 20.02 -2.63 1.22
N TRP A 6 20.16 -2.68 2.55
CA TRP A 6 19.01 -2.80 3.45
C TRP A 6 18.09 -1.59 3.37
N GLY A 7 18.63 -0.38 3.22
CA GLY A 7 17.85 0.84 3.05
C GLY A 7 17.03 0.83 1.76
N ILE A 8 17.60 0.31 0.66
CA ILE A 8 16.88 0.16 -0.61
C ILE A 8 15.77 -0.86 -0.48
N VAL A 9 16.04 -2.04 0.11
CA VAL A 9 15.02 -3.07 0.34
C VAL A 9 13.89 -2.51 1.22
N ALA A 10 14.22 -1.81 2.30
CA ALA A 10 13.25 -1.16 3.16
C ALA A 10 12.41 -0.12 2.41
N ALA A 11 13.03 0.70 1.56
CA ALA A 11 12.32 1.67 0.71
C ALA A 11 11.33 0.98 -0.24
N PHE A 12 11.73 -0.11 -0.90
CA PHE A 12 10.81 -0.90 -1.74
C PHE A 12 9.65 -1.48 -0.94
N VAL A 13 9.93 -2.04 0.25
CA VAL A 13 8.87 -2.56 1.13
C VAL A 13 7.90 -1.45 1.55
N LEU A 14 8.40 -0.26 1.88
CA LEU A 14 7.57 0.89 2.25
C LEU A 14 6.69 1.37 1.08
N VAL A 15 7.21 1.39 -0.15
CA VAL A 15 6.41 1.68 -1.35
C VAL A 15 5.29 0.66 -1.53
N LEU A 16 5.58 -0.63 -1.35
CA LEU A 16 4.56 -1.70 -1.45
C LEU A 16 3.50 -1.59 -0.34
N ILE A 17 3.91 -1.27 0.89
CA ILE A 17 2.99 -1.05 2.02
C ILE A 17 2.08 0.14 1.73
N ASN A 18 2.64 1.26 1.24
CA ASN A 18 1.86 2.42 0.86
C ASN A 18 0.84 2.06 -0.23
N GLY A 19 1.28 1.35 -1.28
CA GLY A 19 0.40 0.88 -2.34
C GLY A 19 -0.69 -0.07 -1.88
N PHE A 20 -0.41 -0.94 -0.91
CA PHE A 20 -1.43 -1.78 -0.31
C PHE A 20 -2.52 -0.97 0.40
N PHE A 21 -2.14 0.06 1.17
CA PHE A 21 -3.10 0.94 1.84
C PHE A 21 -3.94 1.73 0.83
N VAL A 22 -3.31 2.31 -0.20
CA VAL A 22 -4.01 3.05 -1.26
C VAL A 22 -4.97 2.13 -2.02
N ALA A 23 -4.55 0.92 -2.40
CA ALA A 23 -5.44 -0.04 -3.08
C ALA A 23 -6.64 -0.42 -2.20
N THR A 24 -6.42 -0.61 -0.90
CA THR A 24 -7.47 -0.99 0.04
C THR A 24 -8.49 0.13 0.23
N GLU A 25 -8.01 1.35 0.48
CA GLU A 25 -8.85 2.56 0.58
C GLU A 25 -9.75 2.71 -0.65
N PHE A 26 -9.18 2.68 -1.85
CA PHE A 26 -9.93 2.86 -3.09
C PHE A 26 -10.86 1.70 -3.41
N ALA A 27 -10.48 0.45 -3.09
CA ALA A 27 -11.32 -0.71 -3.33
C ALA A 27 -12.59 -0.68 -2.47
N ILE A 28 -12.44 -0.36 -1.17
CA ILE A 28 -13.57 -0.29 -0.23
C ILE A 28 -14.49 0.88 -0.58
N VAL A 29 -13.96 2.05 -0.95
CA VAL A 29 -14.80 3.20 -1.36
C VAL A 29 -15.59 2.89 -2.64
N LYS A 30 -15.04 2.08 -3.55
CA LYS A 30 -15.67 1.78 -4.85
C LYS A 30 -16.63 0.59 -4.83
N VAL A 31 -16.54 -0.30 -3.83
CA VAL A 31 -17.39 -1.50 -3.77
C VAL A 31 -18.84 -1.13 -3.43
N ARG A 32 -19.81 -1.75 -4.12
CA ARG A 32 -21.23 -1.50 -3.86
C ARG A 32 -21.73 -2.39 -2.71
N ARG A 33 -22.29 -1.78 -1.66
CA ARG A 33 -22.92 -2.49 -0.52
C ARG A 33 -23.95 -3.54 -0.97
N THR A 34 -24.75 -3.23 -2.00
CA THR A 34 -25.77 -4.15 -2.54
C THR A 34 -25.16 -5.42 -3.13
N ARG A 35 -24.08 -5.30 -3.92
CA ARG A 35 -23.33 -6.44 -4.47
C ARG A 35 -22.76 -7.33 -3.38
N LEU A 36 -22.17 -6.73 -2.33
CA LEU A 36 -21.66 -7.49 -1.19
C LEU A 36 -22.78 -8.24 -0.45
N ARG A 37 -23.94 -7.61 -0.24
CA ARG A 37 -25.11 -8.30 0.35
C ARG A 37 -25.61 -9.46 -0.50
N GLU A 38 -25.64 -9.31 -1.82
CA GLU A 38 -26.01 -10.40 -2.73
C GLU A 38 -25.02 -11.58 -2.64
N MET A 39 -23.71 -11.29 -2.61
CA MET A 39 -22.68 -12.32 -2.46
C MET A 39 -22.71 -12.99 -1.07
N GLU A 40 -23.04 -12.23 -0.03
CA GLU A 40 -23.20 -12.74 1.33
C GLU A 40 -24.40 -13.70 1.43
N LYS A 41 -25.54 -13.34 0.82
CA LYS A 41 -26.70 -14.22 0.67
C LYS A 41 -26.38 -15.52 -0.09
N ARG A 42 -25.43 -15.49 -1.01
CA ARG A 42 -24.90 -16.67 -1.72
C ARG A 42 -23.88 -17.48 -0.91
N GLY A 43 -23.65 -17.13 0.36
CA GLY A 43 -22.78 -17.86 1.28
C GLY A 43 -21.31 -17.41 1.31
N SER A 44 -20.96 -16.27 0.70
CA SER A 44 -19.56 -15.79 0.70
C SER A 44 -19.16 -15.19 2.05
N ALA A 45 -18.31 -15.92 2.79
CA ALA A 45 -17.71 -15.43 4.03
C ALA A 45 -16.78 -14.22 3.82
N ALA A 46 -16.23 -14.03 2.61
CA ALA A 46 -15.49 -12.83 2.25
C ALA A 46 -16.41 -11.62 2.10
N ALA A 47 -17.59 -11.81 1.48
CA ALA A 47 -18.57 -10.73 1.33
C ALA A 47 -19.11 -10.25 2.68
N ARG A 48 -19.33 -11.16 3.65
CA ARG A 48 -19.74 -10.79 5.01
C ARG A 48 -18.73 -9.89 5.71
N ARG A 49 -17.44 -10.19 5.57
CA ARG A 49 -16.34 -9.39 6.17
C ARG A 49 -16.18 -8.05 5.47
N ALA A 50 -16.24 -8.04 4.14
CA ALA A 50 -16.25 -6.80 3.38
C ALA A 50 -17.44 -5.92 3.78
N LEU A 51 -18.61 -6.50 4.08
CA LEU A 51 -19.76 -5.75 4.58
C LEU A 51 -19.48 -5.06 5.92
N SER A 52 -18.89 -5.78 6.89
CA SER A 52 -18.53 -5.19 8.20
C SER A 52 -17.47 -4.08 8.08
N VAL A 53 -16.54 -4.21 7.14
CA VAL A 53 -15.53 -3.18 6.84
C VAL A 53 -16.21 -1.93 6.26
N VAL A 54 -17.10 -2.12 5.30
CA VAL A 54 -17.85 -1.04 4.64
C VAL A 54 -18.84 -0.35 5.58
N ASP A 55 -19.38 -1.05 6.58
CA ASP A 55 -20.23 -0.46 7.62
C ASP A 55 -19.44 0.42 8.60
N ARG A 56 -18.13 0.18 8.77
CA ARG A 56 -17.20 0.97 9.59
C ARG A 56 -16.19 1.75 8.75
N LEU A 57 -16.63 2.25 7.59
CA LEU A 57 -15.75 2.84 6.59
C LEU A 57 -14.85 3.93 7.17
N ASP A 58 -15.40 4.82 7.99
CA ASP A 58 -14.65 5.96 8.55
C ASP A 58 -13.47 5.53 9.44
N GLU A 59 -13.66 4.46 10.24
CA GLU A 59 -12.61 3.89 11.10
C GLU A 59 -11.49 3.27 10.25
N TYR A 60 -11.87 2.53 9.20
CA TYR A 60 -10.92 1.92 8.27
C TYR A 60 -10.15 2.97 7.45
N LEU A 61 -10.83 3.99 6.94
CA LEU A 61 -10.22 5.09 6.20
C LEU A 61 -9.20 5.85 7.05
N SER A 62 -9.54 6.13 8.31
CA SER A 62 -8.64 6.79 9.25
C SER A 62 -7.36 5.96 9.48
N ALA A 63 -7.50 4.64 9.64
CA ALA A 63 -6.37 3.74 9.81
C ALA A 63 -5.49 3.64 8.54
N THR A 64 -6.10 3.57 7.35
CA THR A 64 -5.35 3.52 6.09
C THR A 64 -4.61 4.83 5.83
N GLN A 65 -5.20 5.98 6.14
CA GLN A 65 -4.55 7.28 5.98
C GLN A 65 -3.33 7.43 6.88
N LEU A 66 -3.44 7.04 8.16
CA LEU A 66 -2.29 6.98 9.06
C LEU A 66 -1.20 6.04 8.53
N GLY A 67 -1.59 4.87 8.01
CA GLY A 67 -0.66 3.92 7.39
C GLY A 67 0.07 4.50 6.18
N ILE A 68 -0.64 5.21 5.30
CA ILE A 68 -0.08 5.91 4.14
C ILE A 68 0.94 6.96 4.62
N THR A 69 0.57 7.80 5.59
CA THR A 69 1.46 8.83 6.13
C THR A 69 2.73 8.23 6.73
N LEU A 70 2.61 7.20 7.57
CA LEU A 70 3.77 6.55 8.19
C LEU A 70 4.68 5.91 7.14
N ALA A 71 4.10 5.29 6.11
CA ALA A 71 4.86 4.72 5.01
C ALA A 71 5.59 5.79 4.19
N SER A 72 4.95 6.93 3.90
CA SER A 72 5.55 8.06 3.18
C SER A 72 6.69 8.71 3.98
N LEU A 73 6.50 8.92 5.29
CA LEU A 73 7.55 9.47 6.16
C LEU A 73 8.74 8.51 6.28
N GLY A 74 8.47 7.22 6.49
CA GLY A 74 9.53 6.20 6.54
C GLY A 74 10.29 6.11 5.23
N LEU A 75 9.62 6.27 4.09
CA LEU A 75 10.24 6.23 2.78
C LEU A 75 11.17 7.43 2.55
N GLY A 76 10.78 8.63 2.98
CA GLY A 76 11.67 9.79 2.96
C GLY A 76 12.89 9.57 3.85
N TRP A 77 12.67 9.16 5.10
CA TRP A 77 13.74 8.96 6.09
C TRP A 77 14.77 7.91 5.67
N ILE A 78 14.30 6.77 5.15
CA ILE A 78 15.17 5.62 4.85
C ILE A 78 15.60 5.62 3.39
N GLY A 79 14.68 5.97 2.48
CA GLY A 79 14.93 5.93 1.05
C GLY A 79 15.96 6.95 0.64
N GLU A 80 15.80 8.22 1.03
CA GLU A 80 16.64 9.32 0.57
C GLU A 80 18.14 9.07 0.80
N PRO A 81 18.60 8.75 2.02
CA PRO A 81 20.01 8.44 2.25
C PRO A 81 20.45 7.11 1.62
N ALA A 82 19.53 6.16 1.42
CA ALA A 82 19.88 4.87 0.80
C ALA A 82 20.16 5.02 -0.70
N PHE A 83 19.34 5.80 -1.42
CA PHE A 83 19.52 6.06 -2.84
C PHE A 83 20.65 7.07 -3.10
N ALA A 84 20.81 8.10 -2.27
CA ALA A 84 21.90 9.08 -2.41
C ALA A 84 23.28 8.40 -2.39
N ARG A 85 23.51 7.49 -1.44
CA ARG A 85 24.76 6.71 -1.33
C ARG A 85 25.06 5.80 -2.52
N VAL A 86 24.06 5.46 -3.32
CA VAL A 86 24.25 4.68 -4.56
C VAL A 86 24.53 5.59 -5.76
N ILE A 87 24.01 6.81 -5.75
CA ILE A 87 24.14 7.79 -6.84
C ILE A 87 25.43 8.61 -6.70
N GLU A 88 25.81 9.00 -5.49
CA GLU A 88 27.01 9.80 -5.18
C GLU A 88 28.31 9.24 -5.80
N PRO A 89 28.62 7.93 -5.74
CA PRO A 89 29.83 7.39 -6.35
C PRO A 89 29.86 7.53 -7.87
N ALA A 90 28.68 7.54 -8.53
CA ALA A 90 28.58 7.76 -9.97
C ALA A 90 28.78 9.25 -10.30
N ALA A 91 28.22 10.16 -9.49
CA ALA A 91 28.40 11.60 -9.65
C ALA A 91 29.85 12.04 -9.34
N ALA A 92 30.52 11.43 -8.37
CA ALA A 92 31.92 11.70 -8.04
C ALA A 92 32.89 11.37 -9.18
N ARG A 93 32.54 10.43 -10.06
CA ARG A 93 33.35 10.11 -11.26
C ARG A 93 33.34 11.21 -12.32
N LEU A 94 32.47 12.21 -12.20
CA LEU A 94 32.38 13.35 -13.11
C LEU A 94 33.37 14.47 -12.74
N GLY A 95 34.18 14.31 -11.69
CA GLY A 95 35.19 15.31 -11.29
C GLY A 95 34.58 16.59 -10.69
N LEU A 96 33.34 16.52 -10.21
CA LEU A 96 32.63 17.63 -9.60
C LEU A 96 33.11 17.86 -8.15
N GLY A 97 32.97 19.10 -7.66
CA GLY A 97 33.22 19.42 -6.26
C GLY A 97 32.25 18.71 -5.31
N GLU A 98 32.68 18.47 -4.07
CA GLU A 98 31.94 17.68 -3.06
C GLU A 98 30.49 18.17 -2.85
N ALA A 99 30.30 19.48 -2.71
CA ALA A 99 28.97 20.08 -2.57
C ALA A 99 28.04 19.85 -3.79
N ALA A 100 28.61 19.78 -5.00
CA ALA A 100 27.86 19.51 -6.21
C ALA A 100 27.48 18.02 -6.31
N VAL A 101 28.38 17.11 -5.89
CA VAL A 101 28.10 15.67 -5.82
C VAL A 101 26.98 15.38 -4.84
N GLU A 102 27.02 15.97 -3.64
CA GLU A 102 25.97 15.82 -2.62
C GLU A 102 24.63 16.37 -3.13
N SER A 103 24.61 17.58 -3.70
CA SER A 103 23.38 18.20 -4.22
C SER A 103 22.74 17.38 -5.35
N ILE A 104 23.56 16.85 -6.27
CA ILE A 104 23.09 16.01 -7.37
C ILE A 104 22.58 14.67 -6.84
N GLY A 105 23.33 14.04 -5.92
CA GLY A 105 22.93 12.78 -5.26
C GLY A 105 21.58 12.91 -4.58
N LEU A 106 21.41 13.97 -3.78
CA LEU A 106 20.16 14.31 -3.11
C LEU A 106 19.01 14.51 -4.10
N THR A 107 19.22 15.35 -5.12
CA THR A 107 18.17 15.69 -6.09
C THR A 107 17.71 14.45 -6.87
N LEU A 108 18.65 13.63 -7.32
CA LEU A 108 18.33 12.41 -8.06
C LEU A 108 17.71 11.33 -7.17
N ALA A 109 18.20 11.16 -5.94
CA ALA A 109 17.62 10.24 -4.97
C ALA A 109 16.18 10.62 -4.66
N PHE A 110 15.93 11.88 -4.31
CA PHE A 110 14.60 12.41 -4.02
C PHE A 110 13.66 12.25 -5.22
N THR A 111 14.12 12.58 -6.43
CA THR A 111 13.33 12.41 -7.67
C THR A 111 12.96 10.96 -7.91
N LEU A 112 13.93 10.04 -7.78
CA LEU A 112 13.72 8.61 -8.01
C LEU A 112 12.76 8.01 -6.99
N ILE A 113 12.92 8.35 -5.70
CA ILE A 113 12.04 7.88 -4.63
C ILE A 113 10.63 8.44 -4.81
N THR A 114 10.51 9.73 -5.12
CA THR A 114 9.22 10.37 -5.39
C THR A 114 8.51 9.70 -6.57
N PHE A 115 9.24 9.41 -7.65
CA PHE A 115 8.71 8.66 -8.78
C PHE A 115 8.23 7.27 -8.36
N LEU A 116 9.06 6.51 -7.64
CA LEU A 116 8.70 5.16 -7.18
C LEU A 116 7.46 5.20 -6.27
N HIS A 117 7.41 6.17 -5.35
CA HIS A 117 6.32 6.37 -4.41
C HIS A 117 5.01 6.70 -5.13
N ILE A 118 5.01 7.72 -6.00
CA ILE A 118 3.79 8.17 -6.67
C ILE A 118 3.31 7.09 -7.65
N VAL A 119 4.21 6.53 -8.46
CA VAL A 119 3.81 5.56 -9.49
C VAL A 119 3.39 4.24 -8.89
N PHE A 120 4.25 3.63 -8.06
CA PHE A 120 4.00 2.27 -7.55
C PHE A 120 3.29 2.26 -6.19
N GLY A 121 3.47 3.30 -5.38
CA GLY A 121 2.77 3.46 -4.10
C GLY A 121 1.39 4.07 -4.22
N GLU A 122 1.10 4.89 -5.25
CA GLU A 122 -0.20 5.56 -5.34
C GLU A 122 -0.98 5.24 -6.63
N LEU A 123 -0.42 5.58 -7.79
CA LEU A 123 -1.15 5.57 -9.07
C LEU A 123 -1.45 4.15 -9.58
N ALA A 124 -0.48 3.24 -9.56
CA ALA A 124 -0.69 1.86 -10.00
C ALA A 124 -1.68 1.10 -9.09
N PRO A 125 -1.58 1.16 -7.75
CA PRO A 125 -2.58 0.57 -6.86
C PRO A 125 -3.98 1.17 -7.02
N LYS A 126 -4.07 2.50 -7.14
CA LYS A 126 -5.34 3.21 -7.41
C LYS A 126 -5.95 2.76 -8.74
N SER A 127 -5.15 2.66 -9.80
CA SER A 127 -5.57 2.15 -11.10
C SER A 127 -6.06 0.70 -11.01
N LEU A 128 -5.34 -0.18 -10.30
CA LEU A 128 -5.73 -1.57 -10.10
C LEU A 128 -7.04 -1.69 -9.30
N ALA A 129 -7.20 -0.90 -8.24
CA ALA A 129 -8.43 -0.84 -7.45
C ALA A 129 -9.62 -0.34 -8.30
N ILE A 130 -9.38 0.63 -9.20
CA ILE A 130 -10.41 1.15 -10.10
C ILE A 130 -10.81 0.11 -11.15
N GLN A 131 -9.86 -0.64 -11.72
CA GLN A 131 -10.09 -1.64 -12.78
C GLN A 131 -10.59 -3.00 -12.26
N ARG A 132 -10.22 -3.39 -11.03
CA ARG A 132 -10.56 -4.69 -10.41
C ARG A 132 -11.18 -4.55 -9.01
N ALA A 133 -12.02 -3.55 -8.79
CA ALA A 133 -12.60 -3.22 -7.48
C ALA A 133 -13.19 -4.43 -6.71
N GLU A 134 -13.94 -5.31 -7.39
CA GLU A 134 -14.51 -6.53 -6.76
C GLU A 134 -13.42 -7.55 -6.37
N GLY A 135 -12.40 -7.77 -7.21
CA GLY A 135 -11.33 -8.74 -6.97
C GLY A 135 -10.35 -8.32 -5.87
N THR A 136 -9.97 -7.04 -5.84
CA THR A 136 -9.04 -6.50 -4.83
C THR A 136 -9.68 -6.52 -3.44
N THR A 137 -10.98 -6.22 -3.34
CA THR A 137 -11.74 -6.25 -2.07
C THR A 137 -11.86 -7.67 -1.50
N LEU A 138 -12.00 -8.70 -2.35
CA LEU A 138 -12.09 -10.09 -1.89
C LEU A 138 -10.74 -10.66 -1.43
N LEU A 139 -9.64 -10.22 -2.03
CA LEU A 139 -8.28 -10.63 -1.67
C LEU A 139 -7.80 -10.03 -0.35
N THR A 140 -8.16 -8.78 -0.05
CA THR A 140 -7.74 -8.10 1.19
C THR A 140 -8.54 -8.51 2.42
N ALA A 141 -9.69 -9.18 2.25
CA ALA A 141 -10.42 -9.79 3.36
C ALA A 141 -9.66 -11.01 3.90
N ILE A 142 -8.74 -10.80 4.86
CA ILE A 142 -7.97 -11.84 5.56
C ILE A 142 -8.85 -12.65 6.54
N ARG A 143 -8.76 -13.97 6.39
CA ARG A 143 -9.52 -15.06 7.03
C ARG A 143 -9.85 -14.80 8.51
N ALA A 144 -11.12 -14.54 8.83
CA ALA A 144 -11.60 -14.57 10.21
C ALA A 144 -11.77 -16.04 10.68
N PRO A 145 -11.50 -16.37 11.96
CA PRO A 145 -11.57 -17.73 12.48
C PRO A 145 -12.96 -18.33 12.31
N ARG A 146 -13.02 -19.60 11.90
CA ARG A 146 -14.26 -20.36 11.77
C ARG A 146 -14.84 -20.66 13.15
N GLY A 147 -15.88 -19.96 13.51
CA GLY A 147 -16.91 -20.38 14.48
C GLY A 147 -18.12 -19.52 14.16
N GLN A 148 -19.15 -20.02 13.50
CA GLN A 148 -20.20 -20.81 14.15
C GLN A 148 -21.01 -21.51 13.05
N ARG A 149 -20.84 -22.82 12.90
CA ARG A 149 -21.85 -23.71 12.32
C ARG A 149 -22.43 -24.46 13.50
N GLU A 150 -23.72 -24.28 13.76
CA GLU A 150 -24.67 -25.12 14.54
C GLU A 150 -25.81 -24.18 15.01
N GLY A 151 -27.11 -24.40 14.79
CA GLY A 151 -27.87 -25.51 14.18
C GLY A 151 -28.93 -24.98 13.19
N ALA A 152 -29.32 -25.78 12.19
CA ALA A 152 -30.52 -26.62 12.24
C ALA A 152 -31.81 -25.77 12.38
N GLY A 153 -32.69 -25.62 11.39
CA GLY A 153 -33.31 -26.70 10.64
C GLY A 153 -34.49 -27.27 11.42
N ALA A 154 -35.63 -26.55 11.47
CA ALA A 154 -37.00 -26.99 11.80
C ALA A 154 -37.85 -25.70 11.95
N GLN A 155 -38.83 -25.38 11.09
CA GLN A 155 -40.27 -25.71 11.15
C GLN A 155 -40.89 -24.72 10.11
N ARG A 156 -41.72 -25.01 9.10
CA ARG A 156 -42.81 -25.99 8.89
C ARG A 156 -43.73 -26.16 10.08
#